data_AF-A0A818ZG18-F1
#
_entry.id   AF-A0A818ZG18-F1
#
_cell.length_a   1.000
_cell.length_b   1.000
_cell.length_c   1.000
_cell.angle_alpha   90.00
_cell.angle_beta   90.00
_cell.angle_gamma   90.00
#
_symmetry.space_group_name_H-M   'P 1'
#
loop_
_entity.id
_entity.type
_entity.pdbx_description
1 polymer ?
#
loop_
_entity_poly.entity_id
_entity_poly.type
_entity_poly.pdbx_seq_one_letter_code
_entity_poly.pdbx_strand_id
1 'polypeptide(L)'
;MPDGCLNCRLLLTFICILNFLISITLKINQTWAHMSWFLIFMPLWIFNLISLCLIGYLILIKKWLRAKENCLKIIYYLLSVLSSCAFEILLCIKLQYTQDMQLLLYNECVEHVKQQWRKRYENF
;
A
#
# COMPACT_ATOMS: atom_id res chain seq x y z
N MET A 1 -16.64 31.15 2.30
CA MET A 1 -17.08 29.77 2.60
C MET A 1 -15.99 28.79 2.20
N PRO A 2 -15.03 28.44 3.08
CA PRO A 2 -13.94 27.52 2.73
C PRO A 2 -14.01 26.14 3.43
N ASP A 3 -15.07 25.82 4.18
CA ASP A 3 -15.07 24.63 5.06
C ASP A 3 -15.51 23.33 4.35
N GLY A 4 -16.29 23.43 3.27
CA GLY A 4 -16.79 22.26 2.53
C GLY A 4 -15.68 21.45 1.85
N CYS A 5 -14.64 22.10 1.32
CA CYS A 5 -13.56 21.42 0.60
C CYS A 5 -12.62 20.65 1.55
N LEU A 6 -12.46 21.13 2.80
CA LEU A 6 -11.58 20.50 3.78
C LEU A 6 -12.20 19.21 4.34
N ASN A 7 -13.50 19.25 4.61
CA ASN A 7 -14.27 18.07 5.03
C ASN A 7 -14.30 17.00 3.93
N CYS A 8 -14.45 17.37 2.65
CA CYS A 8 -14.37 16.40 1.55
C CYS A 8 -13.01 15.70 1.46
N ARG A 9 -11.90 16.43 1.69
CA ARG A 9 -10.56 15.82 1.68
C ARG A 9 -10.35 14.85 2.85
N LEU A 10 -10.79 15.25 4.04
CA LEU A 10 -10.70 14.40 5.23
C LEU A 10 -11.54 13.13 5.03
N LEU A 11 -12.77 13.28 4.56
CA LEU A 11 -13.69 12.18 4.30
C LEU A 11 -13.15 11.24 3.21
N LEU A 12 -12.59 11.79 2.13
CA LEU A 12 -11.96 11.00 1.06
C LEU A 12 -10.76 10.21 1.60
N THR A 13 -9.88 10.85 2.37
CA THR A 13 -8.72 10.19 2.99
C THR A 13 -9.17 9.07 3.91
N PHE A 14 -10.19 9.33 4.72
CA PHE A 14 -10.77 8.34 5.64
C PHE A 14 -11.37 7.15 4.88
N ILE A 15 -12.12 7.40 3.81
CA ILE A 15 -12.68 6.36 2.95
C ILE A 15 -11.56 5.55 2.28
N CYS A 16 -10.47 6.18 1.82
CA CYS A 16 -9.32 5.48 1.25
C CYS A 16 -8.65 4.55 2.27
N ILE A 17 -8.44 5.03 3.51
CA ILE A 17 -7.87 4.22 4.59
C ILE A 17 -8.80 3.05 4.96
N LEU A 18 -10.11 3.29 5.06
CA LEU A 18 -11.08 2.23 5.34
C LEU A 18 -11.10 1.18 4.23
N ASN A 19 -11.12 1.60 2.96
CA ASN A 19 -11.05 0.67 1.84
C ASN A 19 -9.77 -0.18 1.91
N PHE A 20 -8.64 0.44 2.22
CA PHE A 20 -7.39 -0.27 2.41
C PHE A 20 -7.46 -1.31 3.54
N LEU A 21 -8.00 -0.95 4.70
CA LEU A 21 -8.18 -1.88 5.83
C LEU A 21 -9.10 -3.04 5.49
N ILE A 22 -10.19 -2.76 4.77
CA ILE A 22 -11.13 -3.79 4.28
C ILE A 22 -10.40 -4.72 3.30
N SER A 23 -9.65 -4.18 2.33
CA SER A 23 -8.91 -4.98 1.34
C SER A 23 -7.83 -5.86 1.97
N ILE A 24 -7.12 -5.38 3.00
CA ILE A 24 -6.19 -6.21 3.79
C ILE A 24 -6.94 -7.35 4.45
N THR A 25 -8.04 -7.04 5.13
CA THR A 25 -8.84 -8.03 5.88
C THR A 25 -9.38 -9.11 4.94
N LEU A 26 -9.87 -8.73 3.77
CA LEU A 26 -10.37 -9.65 2.75
C LEU A 26 -9.28 -10.55 2.16
N LYS A 27 -8.04 -10.05 2.01
CA LYS A 27 -6.92 -10.89 1.57
C LYS A 27 -6.46 -11.87 2.63
N ILE A 28 -6.43 -11.44 3.90
CA ILE A 28 -6.13 -12.34 5.03
C ILE A 28 -7.18 -13.46 5.11
N ASN A 29 -8.45 -13.15 4.86
CA ASN A 29 -9.54 -14.13 4.86
C ASN A 29 -9.57 -15.04 3.60
N GLN A 30 -8.46 -15.13 2.87
CA GLN A 30 -8.24 -15.92 1.64
C GLN A 30 -9.24 -15.71 0.50
N THR A 31 -10.21 -14.80 0.63
CA THR A 31 -11.19 -14.50 -0.43
C THR A 31 -10.48 -13.93 -1.66
N TRP A 32 -9.35 -13.25 -1.47
CA TRP A 32 -8.53 -12.60 -2.50
C TRP A 32 -7.10 -13.17 -2.55
N ALA A 33 -6.95 -14.49 -2.35
CA ALA A 33 -5.65 -15.14 -2.22
C ALA A 33 -4.71 -14.96 -3.42
N HIS A 34 -5.25 -14.89 -4.63
CA HIS A 34 -4.46 -14.74 -5.88
C HIS A 34 -4.08 -13.29 -6.23
N MET A 35 -4.66 -12.29 -5.56
CA MET A 35 -4.39 -10.89 -5.92
C MET A 35 -3.03 -10.45 -5.39
N SER A 36 -2.26 -9.72 -6.20
CA SER A 36 -0.98 -9.15 -5.76
C SER A 36 -1.18 -8.14 -4.63
N TRP A 37 -0.26 -8.06 -3.67
CA TRP A 37 -0.33 -7.03 -2.62
C TRP A 37 -0.35 -5.63 -3.24
N PHE A 38 0.33 -5.43 -4.36
CA PHE A 38 0.31 -4.17 -5.12
C PHE A 38 -1.11 -3.68 -5.45
N LEU A 39 -2.02 -4.57 -5.86
CA LEU A 39 -3.39 -4.18 -6.22
C LEU A 39 -4.22 -3.70 -5.02
N ILE A 40 -3.94 -4.24 -3.83
CA ILE A 40 -4.66 -3.86 -2.60
C ILE A 40 -4.31 -2.44 -2.16
N PHE A 41 -3.07 -2.02 -2.39
CA PHE A 41 -2.68 -0.65 -2.11
C PHE A 41 -3.18 0.32 -3.19
N MET A 42 -3.66 -0.15 -4.34
CA MET A 42 -3.98 0.72 -5.50
C MET A 42 -4.82 1.97 -5.13
N PRO A 43 -5.83 1.91 -4.26
CA PRO A 43 -6.58 3.10 -3.84
C PRO A 43 -5.71 4.16 -3.15
N LEU A 44 -4.73 3.75 -2.34
CA LEU A 44 -3.75 4.64 -1.69
C LEU A 44 -2.78 5.23 -2.72
N TRP A 45 -2.28 4.41 -3.65
CA TRP A 45 -1.40 4.89 -4.74
C TRP A 45 -2.10 5.98 -5.56
N ILE A 46 -3.36 5.76 -5.93
CA ILE A 46 -4.16 6.74 -6.67
C ILE A 46 -4.31 8.03 -5.86
N PHE A 47 -4.62 7.93 -4.56
CA PHE A 47 -4.76 9.10 -3.70
C PHE A 47 -3.46 9.91 -3.59
N ASN A 48 -2.32 9.24 -3.40
CA ASN A 48 -1.01 9.87 -3.35
C ASN A 48 -0.64 10.51 -4.69
N LEU A 49 -0.93 9.85 -5.81
CA LEU A 49 -0.71 10.38 -7.16
C LEU A 49 -1.53 11.66 -7.41
N ILE A 50 -2.83 11.64 -7.07
CA ILE A 50 -3.71 12.81 -7.20
C ILE A 50 -3.18 13.96 -6.36
N SER A 51 -2.75 13.69 -5.13
CA SER A 51 -2.17 14.69 -4.22
C SER A 51 -0.89 15.29 -4.82
N LEU A 52 -0.01 14.46 -5.37
CA LEU A 52 1.22 14.90 -6.04
C LEU A 52 0.92 15.77 -7.27
N CYS A 53 -0.03 15.35 -8.10
CA CYS A 53 -0.49 16.10 -9.28
C CYS A 53 -1.07 17.46 -8.89
N LEU A 54 -1.87 17.54 -7.82
CA LEU A 54 -2.47 18.78 -7.35
C LEU A 54 -1.40 19.78 -6.89
N ILE A 55 -0.36 19.29 -6.20
CA ILE A 55 0.79 20.11 -5.79
C ILE A 55 1.60 20.55 -7.00
N GLY A 56 1.90 19.63 -7.92
CA GLY A 56 2.62 19.94 -9.16
C GLY A 56 1.90 21.01 -9.99
N TYR A 57 0.58 20.88 -10.15
CA TYR A 57 -0.27 21.87 -10.79
C TYR A 57 -0.22 23.23 -10.07
N LEU A 58 -0.31 23.24 -8.72
CA LEU A 58 -0.18 24.44 -7.92
C LEU A 58 1.17 25.14 -8.11
N ILE A 59 2.26 24.39 -8.20
CA ILE A 59 3.62 24.91 -8.43
C ILE A 59 3.73 25.50 -9.85
N LEU A 60 3.24 24.78 -10.86
CA LEU A 60 3.32 25.18 -12.27
C LEU A 60 2.52 26.46 -12.56
N ILE A 61 1.29 26.56 -12.03
CA ILE A 61 0.39 27.68 -12.31
C ILE A 61 0.67 28.90 -11.46
N LYS A 62 1.00 28.73 -10.17
CA LYS A 62 1.33 29.89 -9.32
C LYS A 62 2.76 30.40 -9.52
N LYS A 63 3.48 29.85 -10.51
CA LYS A 63 4.74 30.32 -11.09
C LYS A 63 5.46 31.32 -10.18
N TRP A 64 6.14 30.81 -9.16
CA TRP A 64 7.27 31.49 -8.50
C TRP A 64 6.98 32.80 -7.71
N LEU A 65 5.81 33.42 -7.84
CA LEU A 65 5.62 34.84 -7.48
C LEU A 65 5.35 35.13 -5.98
N ARG A 66 5.23 34.11 -5.13
CA ARG A 66 5.01 34.27 -3.68
C ARG A 66 5.73 33.21 -2.85
N ALA A 67 6.82 32.68 -3.41
CA ALA A 67 7.45 31.41 -3.02
C ALA A 67 8.06 31.41 -1.61
N LYS A 68 8.58 32.52 -1.11
CA LYS A 68 9.41 32.49 0.11
C LYS A 68 8.63 32.07 1.38
N GLU A 69 7.37 32.49 1.50
CA GLU A 69 6.57 32.24 2.71
C GLU A 69 5.84 30.88 2.70
N ASN A 70 5.67 30.27 1.52
CA ASN A 70 4.96 28.99 1.34
C ASN A 70 5.86 27.83 0.89
N CYS A 71 7.13 28.07 0.55
CA CYS A 71 8.07 27.02 0.15
C CYS A 71 8.27 25.95 1.23
N LEU A 72 8.44 26.34 2.50
CA LEU A 72 8.60 25.37 3.59
C LEU A 72 7.37 24.47 3.75
N LYS A 73 6.15 25.03 3.60
CA LYS A 73 4.91 24.23 3.64
C LYS A 73 4.83 23.26 2.46
N ILE A 74 5.20 23.70 1.26
CA ILE A 74 5.20 22.84 0.06
C ILE A 74 6.24 21.72 0.21
N ILE A 75 7.45 22.03 0.67
CA ILE A 75 8.52 21.05 0.90
C ILE A 75 8.09 20.05 1.97
N TYR A 76 7.54 20.53 3.10
CA TYR A 76 7.04 19.66 4.15
C TYR A 76 5.93 18.73 3.65
N TYR A 77 5.01 19.26 2.83
CA TYR A 77 3.93 18.46 2.27
C TYR A 77 4.43 17.44 1.24
N LEU A 78 5.36 17.82 0.37
CA LEU A 78 6.02 16.89 -0.55
C LEU A 78 6.76 15.79 0.20
N LEU A 79 7.51 16.16 1.24
CA LEU A 79 8.22 15.20 2.09
C LEU A 79 7.24 14.24 2.78
N SER A 80 6.12 14.76 3.27
CA SER A 80 5.05 13.95 3.87
C SER A 80 4.48 12.94 2.86
N VAL A 81 4.12 13.37 1.64
CA VAL A 81 3.61 12.46 0.60
C VAL A 81 4.66 11.43 0.19
N LEU A 82 5.92 11.84 0.01
CA LEU A 82 7.03 10.92 -0.32
C LEU A 82 7.26 9.90 0.79
N SER A 83 7.19 10.33 2.06
CA SER A 83 7.33 9.41 3.20
C SER A 83 6.18 8.41 3.26
N SER A 84 4.95 8.83 2.95
CA SER A 84 3.80 7.93 2.85
C SER A 84 3.98 6.92 1.73
N CYS A 85 4.39 7.34 0.53
CA CYS A 85 4.68 6.44 -0.58
C CYS A 85 5.78 5.42 -0.22
N ALA A 86 6.87 5.88 0.41
CA ALA A 86 7.95 5.00 0.83
C ALA A 86 7.47 3.97 1.87
N PHE A 87 6.67 4.40 2.84
CA PHE A 87 6.07 3.51 3.82
C PHE A 87 5.14 2.47 3.17
N GLU A 88 4.28 2.88 2.24
CA GLU A 88 3.39 1.99 1.50
C GLU A 88 4.17 0.94 0.69
N ILE A 89 5.24 1.35 0.00
CA ILE A 89 6.13 0.43 -0.74
C ILE A 89 6.79 -0.57 0.21
N LEU A 90 7.38 -0.09 1.31
CA LEU A 90 8.05 -0.96 2.28
C LEU A 90 7.07 -1.95 2.90
N LEU A 91 5.85 -1.51 3.21
CA LEU A 91 4.82 -2.35 3.80
C LEU A 91 4.31 -3.38 2.78
N CYS A 92 4.14 -2.99 1.52
CA CYS A 92 3.82 -3.92 0.42
C CYS A 92 4.89 -5.00 0.25
N ILE A 93 6.17 -4.62 0.25
CA ILE A 93 7.31 -5.57 0.14
C ILE A 93 7.33 -6.50 1.35
N LYS A 94 7.21 -5.96 2.56
CA LYS A 94 7.22 -6.76 3.80
C LYS A 94 6.08 -7.78 3.83
N LEU A 95 4.88 -7.39 3.40
CA LEU A 95 3.72 -8.28 3.32
C LEU A 95 3.90 -9.38 2.26
N GLN A 96 4.38 -9.01 1.07
CA GLN A 96 4.70 -9.97 0.01
C GLN A 96 5.74 -10.99 0.49
N TYR A 97 6.84 -10.51 1.08
CA TYR A 97 7.90 -11.37 1.62
C TYR A 97 7.40 -12.32 2.72
N THR A 98 6.54 -11.83 3.62
CA THR A 98 5.97 -12.67 4.69
C THR A 98 5.10 -13.78 4.12
N GLN A 99 4.29 -13.48 3.09
CA GLN A 99 3.47 -14.48 2.42
C GLN A 99 4.32 -15.51 1.68
N ASP A 100 5.35 -15.09 0.95
CA ASP A 100 6.21 -15.98 0.18
C ASP A 100 7.00 -16.92 1.11
N MET A 101 7.50 -16.40 2.24
CA MET A 101 8.18 -17.23 3.25
C MET A 101 7.27 -18.28 3.89
N GLN A 102 6.01 -17.93 4.19
CA GLN A 102 5.04 -18.90 4.71
C GLN A 102 4.74 -20.00 3.69
N LEU A 103 4.69 -19.66 2.41
CA LEU A 103 4.40 -20.60 1.33
C LEU A 103 5.58 -21.54 1.08
N LEU A 104 6.81 -21.05 1.15
CA LEU A 104 8.03 -21.88 1.07
C LEU A 104 8.12 -22.88 2.21
N LEU A 105 7.88 -22.43 3.45
CA LEU A 105 7.96 -23.27 4.64
C LEU A 105 6.86 -24.35 4.65
N TYR A 106 5.68 -23.99 4.15
CA TYR A 106 4.60 -24.96 3.91
C TYR A 106 4.99 -26.01 2.87
N ASN A 107 5.55 -25.59 1.73
CA ASN A 107 5.95 -26.51 0.66
C ASN A 107 7.06 -27.48 1.10
N GLU A 108 8.07 -26.99 1.83
CA GLU A 108 9.13 -27.85 2.39
C GLU A 108 8.55 -28.87 3.37
N CYS A 109 7.65 -28.45 4.26
CA CYS A 109 6.98 -29.34 5.20
C CYS A 109 6.15 -30.43 4.47
N VAL A 110 5.37 -30.03 3.47
CA VAL A 110 4.56 -30.94 2.66
C VAL A 110 5.43 -31.96 1.92
N GLU A 111 6.53 -31.54 1.30
CA GLU A 111 7.45 -32.46 0.62
C GLU A 111 8.18 -33.38 1.59
N HIS A 112 8.58 -32.91 2.77
CA HIS A 112 9.14 -33.76 3.82
C HIS A 112 8.16 -34.85 4.27
N VAL A 113 6.91 -34.48 4.55
CA VAL A 113 5.85 -35.43 4.93
C VAL A 113 5.63 -36.44 3.80
N LYS A 114 5.51 -35.97 2.56
CA LYS A 114 5.30 -36.82 1.37
C LYS A 114 6.45 -37.81 1.14
N GLN A 115 7.69 -37.41 1.37
CA GLN A 115 8.85 -38.31 1.31
C GLN A 115 8.82 -39.38 2.41
N GLN A 116 8.41 -39.03 3.63
CA GLN A 116 8.26 -40.03 4.71
C GLN A 116 7.19 -41.07 4.37
N TRP A 117 6.04 -40.64 3.85
CA TRP A 117 4.99 -41.57 3.41
C TRP A 117 5.45 -42.47 2.28
N ARG A 118 6.20 -41.95 1.31
CA ARG A 118 6.74 -42.75 0.18
C ARG A 118 7.67 -43.85 0.67
N LYS A 119 8.62 -43.53 1.57
CA LYS A 119 9.52 -44.52 2.19
C LYS A 119 8.78 -45.58 3.02
N ARG A 120 7.62 -45.22 3.58
CA ARG A 120 6.79 -46.15 4.36
C ARG A 120 6.06 -47.15 3.47
N TYR A 121 5.62 -46.73 2.28
CA TYR A 121 4.99 -47.60 1.28
C TYR A 121 5.97 -48.55 0.61
N GLU A 122 7.23 -48.15 0.37
CA GLU A 122 8.25 -49.02 -0.24
C GLU A 122 8.76 -50.12 0.69
N ASN A 123 8.54 -50.00 2.00
CA ASN A 123 8.92 -50.98 3.02
C ASN A 123 7.80 -51.97 3.38
N PHE A 124 6.66 -51.91 2.69
CA PHE A 124 5.53 -52.85 2.78
C PHE A 124 5.41 -53.64 1.49
#